data_AF-F3CFJ6-F1
#
_entry.id   AF-F3CFJ6-F1
#
_cell.length_a   1.000
_cell.length_b   1.000
_cell.length_c   1.000
_cell.angle_alpha   90.00
_cell.angle_beta   90.00
_cell.angle_gamma   90.00
#
_symmetry.space_group_name_H-M   'P 1'
#
loop_
_entity.id
_entity.type
_entity.pdbx_description
1 polymer ?
#
loop_
_entity_poly.entity_id
_entity_poly.type
_entity_poly.pdbx_seq_one_letter_code
_entity_poly.pdbx_strand_id
1 'polypeptide(L)'
;VDPHAWNSAANGVIYVRNIIAALKKADPEGASEYQANGDRYIVELQQLDIYARDQIHSIPAAKRKILTSHDAFGYFGDAYGVTFLSPLGLSTESEASAADVSKLIR
;
A
#
# COMPACT_ATOMS: atom_id res chain seq x y z
N VAL A 1 11.60 2.42 -9.30
CA VAL A 1 10.73 2.98 -8.25
C VAL A 1 9.68 1.93 -7.96
N ASP A 2 9.41 1.63 -6.69
CA ASP A 2 8.35 0.70 -6.31
C ASP A 2 6.98 1.28 -6.72
N PRO A 3 6.20 0.60 -7.60
CA PRO A 3 4.90 1.10 -8.04
C PRO A 3 3.77 0.86 -7.03
N HIS A 4 3.99 0.06 -5.98
CA HIS A 4 2.95 -0.45 -5.08
C HIS A 4 2.57 0.53 -3.96
N ALA A 5 2.61 1.83 -4.23
CA ALA A 5 2.34 2.88 -3.24
C ALA A 5 0.93 2.80 -2.64
N TRP A 6 -0.02 2.16 -3.31
CA TRP A 6 -1.38 1.93 -2.80
C TRP A 6 -1.43 1.03 -1.55
N ASN A 7 -0.37 0.29 -1.25
CA ASN A 7 -0.30 -0.55 -0.06
C ASN A 7 -0.18 0.25 1.26
N SER A 8 -0.06 1.58 1.18
CA SER A 8 -0.25 2.51 2.30
C SER A 8 -1.59 3.23 2.17
N ALA A 9 -2.44 3.14 3.18
CA ALA A 9 -3.75 3.82 3.18
C ALA A 9 -3.57 5.36 3.17
N ALA A 10 -2.50 5.86 3.79
CA ALA A 10 -2.11 7.27 3.73
C ALA A 10 -1.79 7.72 2.29
N ASN A 11 -1.12 6.88 1.49
CA ASN A 11 -0.94 7.15 0.06
C ASN A 11 -2.28 7.10 -0.69
N GLY A 12 -3.18 6.18 -0.32
CA GLY A 12 -4.55 6.15 -0.84
C GLY A 12 -5.26 7.51 -0.73
N VAL A 13 -5.10 8.23 0.38
CA VAL A 13 -5.66 9.59 0.54
C VAL A 13 -5.09 10.57 -0.50
N ILE A 14 -3.80 10.48 -0.81
CA ILE A 14 -3.16 11.31 -1.85
C ILE A 14 -3.75 10.97 -3.23
N TYR A 15 -3.92 9.68 -3.52
CA TYR A 15 -4.50 9.21 -4.79
C TYR A 15 -5.91 9.77 -4.98
N VAL A 16 -6.75 9.65 -3.95
CA VAL A 16 -8.12 10.15 -3.96
C VAL A 16 -8.17 11.65 -4.19
N ARG A 17 -7.33 12.44 -3.49
CA ARG A 17 -7.24 13.89 -3.71
C ARG A 17 -6.86 14.24 -5.15
N ASN A 18 -5.90 13.54 -5.74
CA ASN A 18 -5.47 13.76 -7.11
C ASN A 18 -6.58 13.40 -8.12
N ILE A 19 -7.29 12.29 -7.87
CA ILE A 19 -8.42 11.86 -8.70
C ILE A 19 -9.55 12.90 -8.67
N ILE A 20 -9.94 13.37 -7.47
CA ILE A 20 -10.97 14.41 -7.33
C ILE A 20 -10.55 15.68 -8.09
N ALA A 21 -9.30 16.13 -7.93
CA ALA A 21 -8.81 17.31 -8.62
C ALA A 21 -8.86 17.16 -10.15
N ALA A 22 -8.50 15.98 -10.68
CA ALA A 22 -8.57 15.69 -12.10
C ALA A 22 -10.02 15.63 -12.59
N LEU A 23 -10.92 14.98 -11.85
CA LEU A 23 -12.33 14.87 -12.21
C LEU A 23 -13.02 16.24 -12.20
N LYS A 24 -12.78 17.09 -11.19
CA LYS A 24 -13.31 18.47 -11.13
C LYS A 24 -12.85 19.33 -12.31
N LYS A 25 -11.63 19.08 -12.82
CA LYS A 25 -11.09 19.77 -13.99
C LYS A 25 -11.73 19.28 -15.30
N ALA A 26 -12.01 17.98 -15.40
CA ALA A 26 -12.59 17.37 -16.58
C ALA A 26 -14.11 17.58 -16.68
N ASP A 27 -14.80 17.58 -15.53
CA ASP A 27 -16.24 17.78 -15.40
C ASP A 27 -16.53 18.74 -14.22
N PRO A 28 -16.63 20.06 -14.51
CA PRO A 28 -16.97 21.06 -13.51
C PRO A 28 -18.40 20.95 -12.96
N GLU A 29 -19.34 20.37 -13.71
CA GLU A 29 -20.74 20.22 -13.27
C GLU A 29 -20.84 19.19 -12.16
N GLY A 30 -20.09 18.08 -12.26
CA GLY A 30 -19.97 17.04 -11.25
C GLY A 30 -19.07 17.40 -10.04
N ALA A 31 -18.46 18.58 -10.03
CA ALA A 31 -17.36 18.90 -9.10
C ALA A 31 -17.74 18.79 -7.61
N SER A 32 -18.96 19.18 -7.23
CA SER A 32 -19.43 19.08 -5.85
C SER A 32 -19.66 17.63 -5.41
N GLU A 33 -20.11 16.78 -6.32
CA GLU A 33 -20.34 15.36 -6.04
C GLU A 33 -19.01 14.62 -5.86
N TYR A 34 -18.04 14.84 -6.74
CA TYR A 34 -16.71 14.25 -6.61
C TYR A 34 -16.03 14.66 -5.31
N GLN A 35 -16.17 15.93 -4.91
CA GLN A 35 -15.64 16.42 -3.64
C GLN A 35 -16.30 15.69 -2.46
N ALA A 36 -17.63 15.65 -2.42
CA ALA A 36 -18.35 15.00 -1.32
C ALA A 36 -18.07 13.49 -1.21
N ASN A 37 -18.00 12.79 -2.34
CA ASN A 37 -17.69 11.36 -2.39
C ASN A 37 -16.25 11.10 -1.95
N GLY A 38 -15.33 11.92 -2.45
CA GLY A 38 -13.92 11.87 -2.12
C GLY A 38 -13.62 12.14 -0.65
N ASP A 39 -14.26 13.14 -0.06
CA ASP A 39 -14.08 13.47 1.35
C ASP A 39 -14.58 12.34 2.26
N ARG A 40 -15.72 11.71 1.93
CA ARG A 40 -16.20 10.52 2.66
C ARG A 40 -15.21 9.38 2.58
N TYR A 41 -14.71 9.08 1.38
CA TYR A 41 -13.76 7.98 1.20
C TYR A 41 -12.39 8.25 1.86
N ILE A 42 -11.95 9.50 1.92
CA ILE A 42 -10.74 9.88 2.68
C ILE A 42 -10.90 9.55 4.16
N VAL A 43 -12.08 9.80 4.75
CA VAL A 43 -12.34 9.43 6.15
C VAL A 43 -12.25 7.92 6.35
N GLU A 44 -12.82 7.12 5.43
CA GLU A 44 -12.72 5.66 5.48
C GLU A 44 -11.26 5.18 5.40
N LEU A 45 -10.45 5.78 4.52
CA LEU A 45 -9.02 5.46 4.39
C LEU A 45 -8.21 5.84 5.65
N GLN A 46 -8.53 6.96 6.28
CA GLN A 46 -7.90 7.36 7.55
C GLN A 46 -8.25 6.38 8.68
N GLN A 47 -9.51 5.95 8.76
CA GLN A 47 -9.95 4.94 9.72
C GLN A 47 -9.28 3.59 9.45
N LEU A 48 -9.12 3.21 8.17
CA LEU A 48 -8.40 2.00 7.77
C LEU A 48 -6.93 2.06 8.16
N ASP A 49 -6.25 3.19 7.96
CA ASP A 49 -4.84 3.36 8.36
C ASP A 49 -4.67 3.19 9.88
N ILE A 50 -5.54 3.81 10.68
CA ILE A 50 -5.54 3.67 12.14
C ILE A 50 -5.78 2.21 12.54
N TYR A 51 -6.83 1.59 12.00
CA TYR A 51 -7.15 0.19 12.26
C TYR A 51 -5.97 -0.74 11.92
N ALA A 52 -5.37 -0.58 10.74
CA ALA A 52 -4.25 -1.40 10.31
C ALA A 52 -3.04 -1.24 11.24
N ARG A 53 -2.72 -0.02 11.64
CA ARG A 53 -1.66 0.25 12.64
C ARG A 53 -1.95 -0.46 13.95
N ASP A 54 -3.16 -0.33 14.49
CA ASP A 54 -3.52 -0.95 15.76
C ASP A 54 -3.43 -2.47 15.71
N GLN A 55 -3.96 -3.09 14.64
CA GLN A 55 -3.89 -4.54 14.47
C GLN A 55 -2.45 -5.04 14.32
N ILE A 56 -1.65 -4.42 13.46
CA ILE A 56 -0.26 -4.84 13.25
C ILE A 56 0.59 -4.58 14.49
N HIS A 57 0.38 -3.46 15.18
CA HIS A 57 1.13 -3.13 16.38
C HIS A 57 0.84 -4.04 17.57
N SER A 58 -0.32 -4.70 17.59
CA SER A 58 -0.65 -5.73 18.58
C SER A 58 0.25 -6.98 18.48
N ILE A 59 0.86 -7.21 17.31
CA ILE A 59 1.78 -8.32 17.07
C ILE A 59 3.19 -7.89 17.52
N PRO A 60 3.94 -8.70 18.29
CA PRO A 60 5.33 -8.37 18.63
C PRO A 60 6.18 -8.13 17.37
N ALA A 61 6.99 -7.07 17.35
CA ALA A 61 7.77 -6.67 16.18
C ALA A 61 8.62 -7.81 15.58
N ALA A 62 9.22 -8.66 16.44
CA ALA A 62 10.01 -9.81 16.02
C ALA A 62 9.22 -10.85 15.18
N LYS A 63 7.87 -10.83 15.28
CA LYS A 63 6.96 -11.73 14.56
C LYS A 63 6.30 -11.09 13.33
N ARG A 64 6.57 -9.81 13.04
CA ARG A 64 6.00 -9.10 11.87
C ARG A 64 6.83 -9.37 10.62
N LYS A 65 6.95 -10.65 10.25
CA LYS A 65 7.70 -11.10 9.07
C LYS A 65 6.80 -11.92 8.17
N ILE A 66 6.75 -11.60 6.88
CA ILE A 66 5.89 -12.26 5.90
C ILE A 66 6.72 -12.62 4.67
N LEU A 67 6.57 -13.86 4.18
CA LEU A 67 7.11 -14.31 2.91
C LEU A 67 6.04 -14.16 1.82
N THR A 68 6.35 -13.45 0.74
CA THR A 68 5.46 -13.24 -0.42
C THR A 68 6.10 -13.76 -1.70
N SER A 69 5.33 -13.79 -2.79
CA SER A 69 5.82 -14.24 -4.10
C SER A 69 6.82 -13.26 -4.74
N HIS A 70 6.57 -11.95 -4.62
CA HIS A 70 7.43 -10.88 -5.11
C HIS A 70 7.43 -9.69 -4.16
N ASP A 71 8.36 -8.76 -4.39
CA ASP A 71 8.57 -7.59 -3.56
C ASP A 71 7.53 -6.51 -3.88
N ALA A 72 6.34 -6.65 -3.32
CA ALA A 72 5.19 -5.78 -3.63
C ALA A 72 4.77 -4.90 -2.47
N PHE A 73 5.29 -5.14 -1.27
CA PHE A 73 4.71 -4.62 -0.03
C PHE A 73 5.62 -3.65 0.71
N GLY A 74 6.60 -3.04 0.02
CA GLY A 74 7.53 -2.06 0.61
C GLY A 74 6.80 -0.94 1.36
N TYR A 75 5.84 -0.27 0.70
CA TYR A 75 5.03 0.78 1.35
C TYR A 75 4.17 0.28 2.51
N PHE A 76 3.72 -0.97 2.51
CA PHE A 76 3.04 -1.56 3.67
C PHE A 76 4.03 -1.73 4.83
N GLY A 77 5.22 -2.26 4.52
CA GLY A 77 6.28 -2.47 5.47
C GLY A 77 6.70 -1.17 6.15
N ASP A 78 6.88 -0.11 5.37
CA ASP A 78 7.20 1.24 5.86
C ASP A 78 6.05 1.84 6.69
N ALA A 79 4.81 1.70 6.23
CA ALA A 79 3.66 2.28 6.91
C ALA A 79 3.35 1.59 8.25
N TYR A 80 3.45 0.26 8.33
CA TYR A 80 2.94 -0.52 9.46
C TYR A 80 4.01 -1.31 10.21
N GLY A 81 5.28 -1.22 9.81
CA GLY A 81 6.39 -1.88 10.49
C GLY A 81 6.42 -3.39 10.30
N VAL A 82 6.19 -3.86 9.07
CA VAL A 82 6.25 -5.29 8.68
C VAL A 82 7.43 -5.53 7.76
N THR A 83 8.22 -6.56 8.03
CA THR A 83 9.29 -7.00 7.14
C THR A 83 8.74 -8.00 6.14
N PHE A 84 8.81 -7.66 4.84
CA PHE A 84 8.51 -8.59 3.76
C PHE A 84 9.78 -9.23 3.23
N LEU A 85 9.69 -10.51 2.94
CA LEU A 85 10.71 -11.31 2.28
C LEU A 85 10.11 -11.83 0.98
N SER A 86 10.87 -11.83 -0.11
CA SER A 86 10.40 -12.38 -1.38
C SER A 86 11.55 -12.96 -2.20
N PRO A 87 11.28 -14.01 -3.01
CA PRO A 87 12.27 -14.57 -3.92
C PRO A 87 12.41 -13.76 -5.22
N LEU A 88 11.39 -12.96 -5.54
CA LEU A 88 11.36 -12.06 -6.68
C LEU A 88 11.46 -10.60 -6.22
N GLY A 89 12.10 -9.76 -7.03
CA GLY A 89 12.16 -8.30 -6.83
C GLY A 89 10.84 -7.60 -7.14
N LEU A 90 10.89 -6.28 -7.37
CA LEU A 90 9.71 -5.42 -7.55
C LEU A 90 8.87 -5.71 -8.80
N SER A 91 9.44 -6.36 -9.82
CA SER A 91 8.75 -6.75 -11.05
C SER A 91 8.66 -8.27 -11.14
N THR A 92 7.52 -8.78 -11.60
CA THR A 92 7.30 -10.20 -11.88
C THR A 92 7.77 -10.61 -13.27
N GLU A 93 8.41 -9.72 -14.03
CA GLU A 93 8.93 -10.01 -15.38
C GLU A 93 10.15 -10.95 -15.39
N SER A 94 10.71 -11.25 -14.21
CA SER A 94 11.78 -12.22 -14.03
C SER A 94 11.34 -13.37 -13.13
N GLU A 95 11.79 -14.59 -13.42
CA GLU A 95 11.62 -15.75 -12.54
C GLU A 95 12.68 -15.77 -11.41
N ALA A 96 12.34 -16.43 -10.29
CA ALA A 96 13.22 -16.51 -9.14
C ALA A 96 14.34 -17.50 -9.40
N SER A 97 15.59 -17.12 -9.12
CA SER A 97 16.69 -18.06 -9.19
C SER A 97 16.72 -18.98 -7.97
N ALA A 98 17.30 -20.18 -8.10
CA ALA A 98 17.52 -21.08 -6.97
C ALA A 98 18.39 -20.44 -5.85
N ALA A 99 19.26 -19.48 -6.21
CA ALA A 99 20.05 -18.73 -5.25
C ALA A 99 19.21 -17.76 -4.42
N ASP A 100 18.17 -17.16 -4.99
CA ASP A 100 17.28 -16.22 -4.29
C ASP A 100 16.34 -16.97 -3.33
N VAL A 101 15.90 -18.17 -3.71
CA VAL A 101 15.18 -19.08 -2.80
C VAL A 101 16.07 -19.49 -1.62
N SER A 102 17.35 -19.80 -1.86
CA SER A 102 18.28 -20.21 -0.80
C SER A 102 18.53 -19.11 0.25
N LYS A 103 18.53 -17.83 -0.16
CA LYS A 103 18.69 -16.69 0.77
C LYS A 103 17.51 -16.52 1.73
N LEU A 104 16.32 -17.02 1.38
CA LEU A 104 15.11 -16.91 2.20
C LEU A 104 15.01 -17.98 3.29
N ILE A 105 15.72 -19.10 3.14
CA ILE A 105 15.64 -20.27 4.02
C ILE A 105 16.69 -20.19 5.15
N ARG A 106 17.79 -19.43 4.97
CA ARG A 106 18.84 -19.23 5.97
C ARG A 106 18.42 -18.28 7.09
#